data_AF-Q6XUK3-F1
#
_entry.id   AF-Q6XUK3-F1
#
_cell.length_a   1.000
_cell.length_b   1.000
_cell.length_c   1.000
_cell.angle_alpha   90.00
_cell.angle_beta   90.00
_cell.angle_gamma   90.00
#
_symmetry.space_group_name_H-M   'P 1'
#
loop_
_entity.id
_entity.type
_entity.pdbx_description
1 polymer ?
#
loop_
_entity_poly.entity_id
_entity_poly.type
_entity_poly.pdbx_seq_one_letter_code
_entity_poly.pdbx_strand_id
1 'polypeptide(L)'
;MKRKWNSQFDDFLKENINRLSKDQIAITLGVKPSAVDSARVRLGLSTFNKWPSEDDRILLERAPHLTISGLASLLNRSEASVKKRVEQLGATPKPTPQIEKYSLTTEQKEFIISNRLTLSRKQIQKALGISRNHLIASLASHKIKIRRNAPYTDIDDSFLMENYITLGAKKCAEHLERTVSSISSRALTLNIRTGRNRKWSIEEDRFLAENINKIGPEQVGLNLRRSLSAVKQRMRLVGANQRLTREEVRFIEENYIIHGAEWVSRKLNVSPERLIRKAKRLGFHSVSRQLQDRDLQFISENYSTYGPHWIAERLSCTKQTAIEAAKKIGVSYTRARWTPEDDQFLLDNYRKRPIIELAELLFRTYKAIPTRHKKLTDKQIN
;
A
#
# COMPACT_ATOMS: atom_id res chain seq x y z
N MET A 1 -7.39 -47.24 44.13
CA MET A 1 -7.90 -48.39 43.32
C MET A 1 -8.88 -47.86 42.29
N LYS A 2 -8.71 -48.18 40.99
CA LYS A 2 -9.72 -47.85 39.97
C LYS A 2 -10.87 -48.86 40.10
N ARG A 3 -12.07 -48.41 40.49
CA ARG A 3 -13.28 -49.26 40.51
C ARG A 3 -13.55 -49.76 39.09
N LYS A 4 -13.77 -51.07 38.91
CA LYS A 4 -14.20 -51.65 37.63
C LYS A 4 -15.69 -51.37 37.42
N TRP A 5 -16.04 -51.01 36.19
CA TRP A 5 -17.44 -50.76 35.80
C TRP A 5 -18.28 -52.04 35.92
N ASN A 6 -19.50 -51.96 36.43
CA ASN A 6 -20.40 -53.09 36.69
C ASN A 6 -21.87 -52.78 36.30
N SER A 7 -22.77 -53.76 36.42
CA SER A 7 -24.19 -53.60 36.04
C SER A 7 -24.93 -52.54 36.86
N GLN A 8 -24.61 -52.37 38.15
CA GLN A 8 -25.23 -51.34 38.99
C GLN A 8 -24.90 -49.93 38.50
N PHE A 9 -23.73 -49.74 37.89
CA PHE A 9 -23.34 -48.46 37.29
C PHE A 9 -24.11 -48.20 35.98
N ASP A 10 -24.48 -49.25 35.25
CA ASP A 10 -25.34 -49.13 34.06
C ASP A 10 -26.73 -48.65 34.44
N ASP A 11 -27.32 -49.22 35.49
CA ASP A 11 -28.65 -48.83 35.97
C ASP A 11 -28.64 -47.40 36.53
N PHE A 12 -27.64 -47.07 37.35
CA PHE A 12 -27.47 -45.71 37.87
C PHE A 12 -27.32 -44.68 36.74
N LEU A 13 -26.55 -44.99 35.69
CA LEU A 13 -26.38 -44.12 34.54
C LEU A 13 -27.70 -43.92 33.78
N LYS A 14 -28.46 -44.98 33.52
CA LYS A 14 -29.77 -44.90 32.83
C LYS A 14 -30.75 -44.01 33.59
N GLU A 15 -30.82 -44.15 34.92
CA GLU A 15 -31.73 -43.38 35.76
C GLU A 15 -31.34 -41.89 35.86
N ASN A 16 -30.04 -41.58 35.81
CA ASN A 16 -29.55 -40.23 36.14
C ASN A 16 -29.03 -39.43 34.93
N ILE A 17 -29.05 -39.98 33.71
CA ILE A 17 -28.47 -39.33 32.52
C ILE A 17 -29.07 -37.95 32.19
N ASN A 18 -30.34 -37.74 32.52
CA ASN A 18 -31.04 -36.47 32.31
C ASN A 18 -30.98 -35.54 33.54
N ARG A 19 -30.70 -36.09 34.72
CA ARG A 19 -30.74 -35.37 35.99
C ARG A 19 -29.38 -34.79 36.39
N LEU A 20 -28.31 -35.54 36.16
CA LEU A 20 -26.96 -35.21 36.57
C LEU A 20 -26.04 -34.96 35.37
N SER A 21 -25.03 -34.10 35.57
CA SER A 21 -23.97 -33.93 34.59
C SER A 21 -23.07 -35.18 34.54
N LYS A 22 -22.38 -35.35 33.41
CA LYS A 22 -21.36 -36.41 33.24
C LYS A 22 -20.35 -36.43 34.39
N ASP A 23 -19.91 -35.25 34.83
CA ASP A 23 -18.90 -35.11 35.87
C ASP A 23 -19.48 -35.45 37.25
N GLN A 24 -20.73 -35.08 37.54
CA GLN A 24 -21.43 -35.49 38.77
C GLN A 24 -21.58 -37.01 38.84
N ILE A 25 -22.01 -37.67 37.75
CA ILE A 25 -22.10 -39.14 37.70
C ILE A 25 -20.73 -39.78 37.90
N ALA A 26 -19.69 -39.24 37.26
CA ALA A 26 -18.33 -39.74 37.41
C ALA A 26 -17.83 -39.65 38.86
N ILE A 27 -18.10 -38.53 39.54
CA ILE A 27 -17.78 -38.32 40.95
C ILE A 27 -18.56 -39.31 41.83
N THR A 28 -19.88 -39.44 41.65
CA THR A 28 -20.72 -40.34 42.45
C THR A 28 -20.29 -41.80 42.33
N LEU A 29 -19.96 -42.25 41.12
CA LEU A 29 -19.50 -43.62 40.88
C LEU A 29 -18.02 -43.84 41.24
N GLY A 30 -17.26 -42.76 41.46
CA GLY A 30 -15.82 -42.82 41.72
C GLY A 30 -15.01 -43.28 40.50
N VAL A 31 -15.45 -42.90 39.31
CA VAL A 31 -14.85 -43.28 38.02
C VAL A 31 -14.45 -42.05 37.21
N LYS A 32 -13.67 -42.25 36.14
CA LYS A 32 -13.34 -41.15 35.23
C LYS A 32 -14.55 -40.77 34.36
N PRO A 33 -14.76 -39.48 34.01
CA PRO A 33 -15.81 -39.06 33.09
C PRO A 33 -15.80 -39.79 31.74
N SER A 34 -14.63 -40.20 31.25
CA SER A 34 -14.51 -40.98 30.02
C SER A 34 -15.13 -42.38 30.13
N ALA A 35 -15.07 -43.02 31.30
CA ALA A 35 -15.69 -44.32 31.51
C ALA A 35 -17.22 -44.23 31.44
N VAL A 36 -17.79 -43.13 31.95
CA VAL A 36 -19.22 -42.83 31.85
C VAL A 36 -19.66 -42.67 30.39
N ASP A 37 -18.85 -41.98 29.58
CA ASP A 37 -19.17 -41.79 28.16
C ASP A 37 -19.03 -43.09 27.35
N SER A 38 -18.01 -43.91 27.63
CA SER A 38 -17.90 -45.25 27.04
C SER A 38 -19.10 -46.14 27.39
N ALA A 39 -19.56 -46.09 28.63
CA ALA A 39 -20.74 -46.84 29.06
C ALA A 39 -22.02 -46.32 28.41
N ARG A 40 -22.19 -45.00 28.32
CA ARG A 40 -23.31 -44.36 27.61
C ARG A 40 -23.41 -44.84 26.15
N VAL A 41 -22.28 -44.85 25.44
CA VAL A 41 -22.22 -45.32 24.05
C VAL A 41 -22.55 -46.81 23.97
N ARG A 42 -21.96 -47.64 24.85
CA ARG A 42 -22.24 -49.08 24.91
C ARG A 42 -23.72 -49.39 25.16
N LEU A 43 -24.39 -48.57 25.97
CA LEU A 43 -25.81 -48.73 26.32
C LEU A 43 -26.77 -48.05 25.33
N GLY A 44 -26.27 -47.37 24.29
CA GLY A 44 -27.09 -46.68 23.30
C GLY A 44 -27.85 -45.46 23.83
N LEU A 45 -27.37 -44.83 24.91
CA LEU A 45 -28.05 -43.71 25.56
C LEU A 45 -27.73 -42.36 24.89
N SER A 46 -28.71 -41.44 24.91
CA SER A 46 -28.59 -40.08 24.37
C SER A 46 -27.48 -39.28 25.04
N THR A 47 -26.97 -38.25 24.36
CA THR A 47 -25.95 -37.35 24.94
C THR A 47 -26.47 -36.61 26.17
N PHE A 48 -25.60 -36.33 27.14
CA PHE A 48 -25.93 -35.56 28.34
C PHE A 48 -26.56 -34.19 28.01
N ASN A 49 -27.57 -33.79 28.79
CA ASN A 49 -28.15 -32.47 28.68
C ASN A 49 -27.13 -31.40 29.10
N LYS A 50 -27.06 -30.29 28.36
CA LYS A 50 -26.22 -29.13 28.70
C LYS A 50 -26.63 -28.51 30.04
N TRP A 51 -27.90 -28.57 30.37
CA TRP A 51 -28.47 -28.16 31.65
C TRP A 51 -29.17 -29.36 32.28
N PRO A 52 -28.46 -30.10 33.16
CA PRO A 52 -29.08 -31.16 33.95
C PRO A 52 -30.24 -30.62 34.78
N SER A 53 -31.28 -31.43 35.00
CA SER A 53 -32.46 -31.00 35.77
C SER A 53 -32.11 -30.53 37.19
N GLU A 54 -31.03 -31.04 37.79
CA GLU A 54 -30.55 -30.57 39.09
C GLU A 54 -29.98 -29.14 39.01
N ASP A 55 -29.27 -28.78 37.94
CA ASP A 55 -28.76 -27.42 37.75
C ASP A 55 -29.93 -26.43 37.56
N ASP A 56 -30.96 -26.81 36.81
CA ASP A 56 -32.18 -26.00 36.67
C ASP A 56 -32.91 -25.83 38.02
N ARG A 57 -32.99 -26.89 38.83
CA ARG A 57 -33.53 -26.83 40.19
C ARG A 57 -32.73 -25.87 41.07
N ILE A 58 -31.40 -25.95 41.05
CA ILE A 58 -30.52 -25.04 41.80
C ILE A 58 -30.73 -23.59 41.34
N LEU A 59 -30.86 -23.35 40.04
CA LEU A 59 -31.16 -22.02 39.51
C LEU A 59 -32.52 -21.49 40.01
N LEU A 60 -33.57 -22.29 39.97
CA LEU A 60 -34.90 -21.89 40.43
C LEU A 60 -34.93 -21.61 41.95
N GLU A 61 -34.31 -22.47 42.75
CA GLU A 61 -34.32 -22.36 44.23
C GLU A 61 -33.40 -21.24 44.73
N ARG A 62 -32.22 -21.07 44.13
CA ARG A 62 -31.19 -20.17 44.66
C ARG A 62 -31.14 -18.81 43.97
N ALA A 63 -31.78 -18.65 42.81
CA ALA A 63 -31.81 -17.36 42.12
C ALA A 63 -32.26 -16.20 43.02
N PRO A 64 -33.36 -16.28 43.79
CA PRO A 64 -33.82 -15.15 44.61
C PRO A 64 -32.79 -14.66 45.65
N HIS A 65 -31.84 -15.53 46.03
CA HIS A 65 -30.89 -15.27 47.11
C HIS A 65 -29.47 -14.96 46.62
N LEU A 66 -29.11 -15.35 45.40
CA LEU A 66 -27.76 -15.22 44.85
C LEU A 66 -27.73 -14.35 43.60
N THR A 67 -26.65 -13.59 43.45
CA THR A 67 -26.38 -12.86 42.20
C THR A 67 -26.05 -13.84 41.09
N ILE A 68 -26.14 -13.41 39.83
CA ILE A 68 -25.69 -14.20 38.67
C ILE A 68 -24.24 -14.70 38.85
N SER A 69 -23.37 -13.86 39.43
CA SER A 69 -21.97 -14.23 39.72
C SER A 69 -21.87 -15.33 40.79
N GLY A 70 -22.69 -15.25 41.84
CA GLY A 70 -22.79 -16.29 42.87
C GLY A 70 -23.32 -17.62 42.33
N LEU A 71 -24.35 -17.58 41.49
CA LEU A 71 -24.89 -18.77 40.81
C LEU A 71 -23.88 -19.40 39.85
N ALA A 72 -23.15 -18.57 39.09
CA ALA A 72 -22.11 -19.00 38.17
C ALA A 72 -20.97 -19.72 38.90
N SER A 73 -20.55 -19.19 40.05
CA SER A 73 -19.55 -19.81 40.91
C SER A 73 -20.06 -21.14 41.50
N LEU A 74 -21.31 -21.17 41.98
CA LEU A 74 -21.94 -22.37 42.57
C LEU A 74 -22.03 -23.53 41.56
N LEU A 75 -22.39 -23.22 40.31
CA LEU A 75 -22.55 -24.21 39.24
C LEU A 75 -21.26 -24.42 38.43
N ASN A 76 -20.18 -23.72 38.77
CA ASN A 76 -18.91 -23.71 38.05
C ASN A 76 -19.08 -23.46 36.53
N ARG A 77 -19.82 -22.41 36.18
CA ARG A 77 -20.16 -22.02 34.81
C ARG A 77 -19.92 -20.53 34.58
N SER A 78 -19.93 -20.08 33.32
CA SER A 78 -19.80 -18.66 33.01
C SER A 78 -21.07 -17.87 33.38
N GLU A 79 -20.90 -16.64 33.85
CA GLU A 79 -22.00 -15.73 34.19
C GLU A 79 -22.98 -15.53 33.03
N ALA A 80 -22.46 -15.44 31.79
CA ALA A 80 -23.28 -15.29 30.60
C ALA A 80 -24.16 -16.52 30.32
N SER A 81 -23.64 -17.73 30.54
CA SER A 81 -24.38 -18.97 30.36
C SER A 81 -25.49 -19.10 31.40
N VAL A 82 -25.16 -18.81 32.67
CA VAL A 82 -26.12 -18.82 33.79
C VAL A 82 -27.22 -17.79 33.58
N LYS A 83 -26.86 -16.54 33.23
CA LYS A 83 -27.83 -15.48 32.94
C LYS A 83 -28.84 -15.91 31.88
N LYS A 84 -28.35 -16.42 30.74
CA LYS A 84 -29.21 -16.88 29.65
C LYS A 84 -30.13 -18.02 30.08
N ARG A 85 -29.65 -18.96 30.91
CA ARG A 85 -30.49 -20.07 31.39
C ARG A 85 -31.54 -19.60 32.39
N VAL A 86 -31.17 -18.74 33.33
CA VAL A 86 -32.10 -18.15 34.30
C VAL A 86 -33.24 -17.39 33.60
N GLU A 87 -32.91 -16.64 32.54
CA GLU A 87 -33.90 -15.98 31.68
C GLU A 87 -34.84 -16.98 30.99
N GLN A 88 -34.30 -18.09 30.46
CA GLN A 88 -35.10 -19.15 29.84
C GLN A 88 -36.03 -19.88 30.83
N LEU A 89 -35.62 -19.98 32.09
CA LEU A 89 -36.41 -20.60 33.17
C LEU A 89 -37.39 -19.61 33.82
N GLY A 90 -37.32 -18.32 33.50
CA GLY A 90 -38.14 -17.28 34.12
C GLY A 90 -37.80 -17.00 35.59
N ALA A 91 -36.61 -17.38 36.07
CA ALA A 91 -36.18 -17.12 37.44
C ALA A 91 -35.68 -15.68 37.64
N THR A 92 -35.84 -15.15 38.85
CA THR A 92 -35.44 -13.79 39.23
C THR A 92 -34.22 -13.81 40.16
N PRO A 93 -33.00 -13.59 39.65
CA PRO A 93 -31.80 -13.61 40.47
C PRO A 93 -31.69 -12.38 41.38
N LYS A 94 -31.03 -12.50 42.54
CA LYS A 94 -30.77 -11.35 43.42
C LYS A 94 -30.02 -10.27 42.62
N PRO A 95 -30.54 -9.03 42.58
CA PRO A 95 -29.89 -7.96 41.85
C PRO A 95 -28.52 -7.66 42.46
N THR A 96 -27.51 -7.55 41.60
CA THR A 96 -26.20 -7.05 42.03
C THR A 96 -26.35 -5.58 42.43
N PRO A 97 -25.81 -5.13 43.58
CA PRO A 97 -25.81 -3.72 43.94
C PRO A 97 -25.20 -2.89 42.80
N GLN A 98 -25.95 -1.91 42.30
CA GLN A 98 -25.44 -0.97 41.32
C GLN A 98 -24.43 -0.05 42.02
N ILE A 99 -23.15 -0.40 41.99
CA ILE A 99 -22.10 0.61 42.16
C ILE A 99 -22.17 1.45 40.88
N GLU A 100 -22.55 2.73 40.99
CA GLU A 100 -22.53 3.68 39.88
C GLU A 100 -21.10 3.82 39.35
N LYS A 101 -20.72 2.91 38.45
CA LYS A 101 -19.35 2.72 37.95
C LYS A 101 -18.78 3.94 37.21
N TYR A 102 -19.58 5.00 37.05
CA TYR A 102 -19.35 6.15 36.17
C TYR A 102 -19.80 7.49 36.78
N SER A 103 -19.88 7.61 38.11
CA SER A 103 -20.15 8.90 38.77
C SER A 103 -18.86 9.71 38.93
N LEU A 104 -18.91 10.97 38.50
CA LEU A 104 -17.83 11.94 38.72
C LEU A 104 -18.00 12.58 40.10
N THR A 105 -16.90 12.84 40.80
CA THR A 105 -16.92 13.68 42.01
C THR A 105 -17.26 15.13 41.64
N THR A 106 -17.69 15.92 42.62
CA THR A 106 -17.99 17.35 42.43
C THR A 106 -16.78 18.10 41.86
N GLU A 107 -15.60 17.87 42.41
CA GLU A 107 -14.33 18.47 41.96
C GLU A 107 -14.00 18.09 40.50
N GLN A 108 -14.21 16.82 40.12
CA GLN A 108 -13.99 16.39 38.74
C GLN A 108 -14.95 17.07 37.77
N LYS A 109 -16.22 17.30 38.17
CA LYS A 109 -17.20 18.04 37.37
C LYS A 109 -16.80 19.50 37.20
N GLU A 110 -16.36 20.16 38.27
CA GLU A 110 -15.89 21.56 38.22
C GLU A 110 -14.65 21.71 37.34
N PHE A 111 -13.69 20.80 37.47
CA PHE A 111 -12.52 20.76 36.60
C PHE A 111 -12.91 20.61 35.11
N ILE A 112 -13.85 19.72 34.81
CA ILE A 112 -14.37 19.55 33.46
C ILE A 112 -15.04 20.83 32.97
N ILE A 113 -15.90 21.45 33.77
CA ILE A 113 -16.66 22.65 33.38
C ILE A 113 -15.74 23.83 33.09
N SER A 114 -14.74 24.06 33.94
CA SER A 114 -13.76 25.14 33.79
C SER A 114 -12.84 24.94 32.59
N ASN A 115 -12.49 23.69 32.24
CA ASN A 115 -11.51 23.40 31.19
C ASN A 115 -12.10 22.90 29.86
N ARG A 116 -13.42 22.73 29.75
CA ARG A 116 -14.06 22.14 28.54
C ARG A 116 -13.85 22.90 27.23
N LEU A 117 -13.48 24.19 27.30
CA LEU A 117 -13.25 25.05 26.13
C LEU A 117 -11.78 25.10 25.72
N THR A 118 -10.87 24.87 26.66
CA THR A 118 -9.42 25.02 26.48
C THR A 118 -8.75 23.66 26.26
N LEU A 119 -9.17 22.63 27.01
CA LEU A 119 -8.57 21.31 26.95
C LEU A 119 -9.35 20.36 26.05
N SER A 120 -8.59 19.52 25.35
CA SER A 120 -9.15 18.37 24.64
C SER A 120 -9.66 17.32 25.63
N ARG A 121 -10.58 16.49 25.15
CA ARG A 121 -11.05 15.31 25.88
C ARG A 121 -9.91 14.42 26.39
N LYS A 122 -8.82 14.27 25.62
CA LYS A 122 -7.66 13.44 26.00
C LYS A 122 -6.87 14.07 27.14
N GLN A 123 -6.69 15.40 27.12
CA GLN A 123 -6.02 16.14 28.20
C GLN A 123 -6.84 16.08 29.49
N ILE A 124 -8.17 16.28 29.41
CA ILE A 124 -9.06 16.16 30.56
C ILE A 124 -9.02 14.73 31.13
N GLN A 125 -9.08 13.71 30.27
CA GLN A 125 -8.95 12.31 30.71
C GLN A 125 -7.65 12.07 31.48
N LYS A 126 -6.52 12.55 30.95
CA LYS A 126 -5.19 12.38 31.57
C LYS A 126 -5.10 13.14 32.90
N ALA A 127 -5.59 14.37 32.95
CA ALA A 127 -5.58 15.20 34.16
C ALA A 127 -6.41 14.60 35.31
N LEU A 128 -7.55 13.96 34.98
CA LEU A 128 -8.42 13.34 35.97
C LEU A 128 -8.02 11.91 36.36
N GLY A 129 -7.06 11.30 35.65
CA GLY A 129 -6.64 9.92 35.91
C GLY A 129 -7.72 8.85 35.66
N ILE A 130 -8.79 9.19 34.94
CA ILE A 130 -9.93 8.29 34.70
C ILE A 130 -9.85 7.58 33.35
N SER A 131 -10.52 6.43 33.24
CA SER A 131 -10.61 5.71 31.97
C SER A 131 -11.39 6.50 30.92
N ARG A 132 -11.07 6.28 29.64
CA ARG A 132 -11.80 6.90 28.52
C ARG A 132 -13.30 6.64 28.60
N ASN A 133 -13.70 5.40 28.90
CA ASN A 133 -15.11 5.00 28.98
C ASN A 133 -15.83 5.65 30.16
N HIS A 134 -15.15 5.78 31.30
CA HIS A 134 -15.67 6.55 32.44
C HIS A 134 -15.98 7.98 32.00
N LEU A 135 -15.02 8.70 31.43
CA LEU A 135 -15.26 10.06 30.95
C LEU A 135 -16.35 10.11 29.84
N ILE A 136 -16.51 9.10 28.97
CA ILE A 136 -17.57 9.13 27.94
C ILE A 136 -18.94 9.03 28.61
N ALA A 137 -19.11 8.01 29.46
CA ALA A 137 -20.36 7.72 30.13
C ALA A 137 -20.79 8.90 31.02
N SER A 138 -19.86 9.49 31.78
CA SER A 138 -20.18 10.61 32.66
C SER A 138 -20.52 11.90 31.92
N LEU A 139 -19.85 12.19 30.79
CA LEU A 139 -20.22 13.36 29.98
C LEU A 139 -21.62 13.20 29.36
N ALA A 140 -21.97 11.97 28.94
CA ALA A 140 -23.28 11.66 28.41
C ALA A 140 -24.38 11.77 29.47
N SER A 141 -24.16 11.21 30.67
CA SER A 141 -25.13 11.27 31.77
C SER A 141 -25.37 12.69 32.27
N HIS A 142 -24.33 13.53 32.31
CA HIS A 142 -24.44 14.91 32.77
C HIS A 142 -24.73 15.92 31.65
N LYS A 143 -24.97 15.45 30.41
CA LYS A 143 -25.23 16.29 29.22
C LYS A 143 -24.16 17.36 28.97
N ILE A 144 -22.91 17.11 29.37
CA ILE A 144 -21.78 18.03 29.21
C ILE A 144 -21.16 17.84 27.83
N LYS A 145 -21.15 18.91 27.01
CA LYS A 145 -20.47 18.92 25.71
C LYS A 145 -19.04 19.42 25.84
N ILE A 146 -18.08 18.63 25.38
CA ILE A 146 -16.65 18.99 25.30
C ILE A 146 -16.18 18.81 23.86
N ARG A 147 -15.28 19.68 23.40
CA ARG A 147 -14.63 19.52 22.10
C ARG A 147 -13.78 18.25 22.07
N ARG A 148 -13.83 17.52 20.95
CA ARG A 148 -12.98 16.33 20.76
C ARG A 148 -11.50 16.69 20.74
N ASN A 149 -11.17 17.82 20.09
CA ASN A 149 -9.82 18.35 19.95
C ASN A 149 -9.72 19.75 20.56
N ALA A 150 -8.55 20.09 21.11
CA ALA A 150 -8.29 21.45 21.60
C ALA A 150 -8.37 22.46 20.44
N PRO A 151 -8.84 23.70 20.66
CA PRO A 151 -8.79 24.76 19.65
C PRO A 151 -7.33 25.06 19.27
N TYR A 152 -7.10 25.54 18.04
CA TYR A 152 -5.79 26.09 17.66
C TYR A 152 -5.61 27.47 18.30
N THR A 153 -4.41 27.73 18.82
CA THR A 153 -4.01 29.02 19.36
C THR A 153 -3.25 29.85 18.31
N ASP A 154 -3.08 31.15 18.56
CA ASP A 154 -2.29 32.04 17.69
C ASP A 154 -0.82 31.61 17.61
N ILE A 155 -0.30 30.99 18.68
CA ILE A 155 1.04 30.39 18.71
C ILE A 155 1.10 29.17 17.79
N ASP A 156 0.09 28.30 17.83
CA ASP A 156 0.01 27.15 16.92
C ASP A 156 -0.02 27.61 15.46
N ASP A 157 -0.80 28.64 15.15
CA ASP A 157 -0.92 29.18 13.80
C ASP A 157 0.37 29.84 13.32
N SER A 158 1.03 30.63 14.18
CA SER A 158 2.34 31.25 13.88
C SER A 158 3.39 30.18 13.58
N PHE A 159 3.47 29.14 14.42
CA PHE A 159 4.37 28.01 14.21
C PHE A 159 4.10 27.32 12.87
N LEU A 160 2.83 27.08 12.52
CA LEU A 160 2.46 26.47 11.24
C LEU A 160 2.83 27.36 10.06
N MET A 161 2.60 28.68 10.13
CA MET A 161 2.94 29.61 9.05
C MET A 161 4.44 29.59 8.73
N GLU A 162 5.30 29.49 9.74
CA GLU A 162 6.75 29.50 9.56
C GLU A 162 7.32 28.14 9.15
N ASN A 163 6.79 27.05 9.72
CA ASN A 163 7.46 25.75 9.69
C ASN A 163 6.77 24.68 8.83
N TYR A 164 5.52 24.89 8.42
CA TYR A 164 4.75 23.83 7.74
C TYR A 164 5.28 23.48 6.35
N ILE A 165 5.83 24.46 5.62
CA ILE A 165 6.39 24.24 4.27
C ILE A 165 7.70 23.44 4.34
N THR A 166 8.53 23.70 5.35
CA THR A 166 9.86 23.11 5.51
C THR A 166 9.82 21.76 6.22
N LEU A 167 9.07 21.66 7.33
CA LEU A 167 8.99 20.45 8.15
C LEU A 167 7.93 19.46 7.64
N GLY A 168 6.89 19.96 6.96
CA GLY A 168 5.77 19.17 6.49
C GLY A 168 4.79 18.74 7.59
N ALA A 169 3.63 18.24 7.16
CA ALA A 169 2.50 17.98 8.06
C ALA A 169 2.77 16.96 9.18
N LYS A 170 3.65 15.99 8.95
CA LYS A 170 3.97 14.95 9.95
C LYS A 170 4.75 15.52 11.14
N LYS A 171 5.83 16.26 10.87
CA LYS A 171 6.67 16.85 11.92
C LYS A 171 5.93 17.95 12.69
N CYS A 172 5.13 18.77 11.99
CA CYS A 172 4.27 19.76 12.66
C CYS A 172 3.20 19.10 13.55
N ALA A 173 2.69 17.93 13.16
CA ALA A 173 1.74 17.17 13.97
C ALA A 173 2.36 16.60 15.25
N GLU A 174 3.59 16.13 15.17
CA GLU A 174 4.35 15.70 16.35
C GLU A 174 4.61 16.88 17.30
N HIS A 175 5.06 18.02 16.78
CA HIS A 175 5.36 19.21 17.58
C HIS A 175 4.13 19.78 18.29
N LEU A 176 3.00 19.87 17.59
CA LEU A 176 1.75 20.41 18.15
C LEU A 176 0.90 19.34 18.85
N GLU A 177 1.42 18.12 19.00
CA GLU A 177 0.72 16.95 19.57
C GLU A 177 -0.68 16.70 18.98
N ARG A 178 -0.82 16.91 17.67
CA ARG A 178 -2.08 16.79 16.93
C ARG A 178 -1.99 15.69 15.88
N THR A 179 -3.13 15.37 15.28
CA THR A 179 -3.15 14.43 14.15
C THR A 179 -2.69 15.15 12.88
N VAL A 180 -2.02 14.41 11.99
CA VAL A 180 -1.59 14.92 10.67
C VAL A 180 -2.76 15.50 9.87
N SER A 181 -3.94 14.88 9.97
CA SER A 181 -5.16 15.36 9.33
C SER A 181 -5.64 16.70 9.89
N SER A 182 -5.57 16.91 11.21
CA SER A 182 -5.93 18.18 11.84
C SER A 182 -5.02 19.30 11.37
N ILE A 183 -3.70 19.04 11.36
CA ILE A 183 -2.70 20.00 10.91
C ILE A 183 -2.88 20.33 9.43
N SER A 184 -3.10 19.33 8.59
CA SER A 184 -3.32 19.54 7.16
C SER A 184 -4.56 20.38 6.90
N SER A 185 -5.64 20.13 7.65
CA SER A 185 -6.86 20.96 7.58
C SER A 185 -6.60 22.38 8.06
N ARG A 186 -5.87 22.58 9.16
CA ARG A 186 -5.58 23.92 9.68
C ARG A 186 -4.70 24.71 8.73
N ALA A 187 -3.67 24.08 8.16
CA ALA A 187 -2.82 24.70 7.16
C ALA A 187 -3.62 25.15 5.92
N LEU A 188 -4.63 24.39 5.50
CA LEU A 188 -5.55 24.82 4.44
C LEU A 188 -6.38 26.04 4.85
N THR A 189 -6.92 26.07 6.08
CA THR A 189 -7.64 27.24 6.62
C THR A 189 -6.75 28.49 6.69
N LEU A 190 -5.47 28.32 7.03
CA LEU A 190 -4.45 29.38 7.05
C LEU A 190 -3.89 29.70 5.65
N ASN A 191 -4.44 29.11 4.58
CA ASN A 191 -3.96 29.26 3.20
C ASN A 191 -2.48 28.89 2.98
N ILE A 192 -1.91 28.05 3.85
CA ILE A 192 -0.54 27.53 3.71
C ILE A 192 -0.57 26.40 2.66
N ARG A 193 -0.41 26.77 1.39
CA ARG A 193 -0.47 25.86 0.25
C ARG A 193 0.82 25.05 0.13
N THR A 194 0.75 23.74 0.36
CA THR A 194 1.85 22.82 0.06
C THR A 194 1.97 22.55 -1.43
N GLY A 195 3.20 22.24 -1.87
CA GLY A 195 3.64 22.25 -3.27
C GLY A 195 2.87 21.37 -4.26
N ARG A 196 1.91 20.52 -3.83
CA ARG A 196 1.07 19.75 -4.76
C ARG A 196 0.09 20.63 -5.56
N ASN A 197 -0.40 21.74 -5.00
CA ASN A 197 -1.44 22.59 -5.63
C ASN A 197 -1.10 24.09 -5.68
N ARG A 198 0.16 24.49 -5.41
CA ARG A 198 0.59 25.88 -5.60
C ARG A 198 0.59 26.18 -7.11
N LYS A 199 -0.30 27.07 -7.57
CA LYS A 199 -0.32 27.54 -8.97
C LYS A 199 1.01 28.25 -9.28
N TRP A 200 1.48 28.11 -10.51
CA TRP A 200 2.67 28.83 -10.97
C TRP A 200 2.30 30.28 -11.26
N SER A 201 3.08 31.23 -10.72
CA SER A 201 2.91 32.64 -11.05
C SER A 201 3.68 33.03 -12.31
N ILE A 202 3.37 34.21 -12.86
CA ILE A 202 4.06 34.76 -14.03
C ILE A 202 5.52 35.06 -13.69
N GLU A 203 5.78 35.48 -12.45
CA GLU A 203 7.12 35.76 -11.92
C GLU A 203 7.92 34.47 -11.75
N GLU A 204 7.29 33.39 -11.25
CA GLU A 204 7.94 32.08 -11.18
C GLU A 204 8.29 31.56 -12.58
N ASP A 205 7.41 31.74 -13.56
CA ASP A 205 7.67 31.35 -14.97
C ASP A 205 8.77 32.21 -15.60
N ARG A 206 8.81 33.51 -15.31
CA ARG A 206 9.87 34.42 -15.77
C ARG A 206 11.22 34.04 -15.18
N PHE A 207 11.26 33.85 -13.86
CA PHE A 207 12.45 33.43 -13.14
C PHE A 207 12.97 32.08 -13.67
N LEU A 208 12.06 31.13 -13.90
CA LEU A 208 12.38 29.84 -14.51
C LEU A 208 13.01 30.04 -15.90
N ALA A 209 12.41 30.83 -16.78
CA ALA A 209 12.92 31.05 -18.14
C ALA A 209 14.32 31.71 -18.16
N GLU A 210 14.58 32.67 -17.28
CA GLU A 210 15.83 33.44 -17.26
C GLU A 210 17.01 32.69 -16.61
N ASN A 211 16.72 31.84 -15.63
CA ASN A 211 17.75 31.27 -14.76
C ASN A 211 18.01 29.78 -15.01
N ILE A 212 17.11 29.07 -15.69
CA ILE A 212 17.24 27.61 -15.84
C ILE A 212 18.54 27.18 -16.52
N ASN A 213 19.01 27.94 -17.51
CA ASN A 213 20.26 27.67 -18.22
C ASN A 213 21.51 28.19 -17.48
N LYS A 214 21.33 29.07 -16.49
CA LYS A 214 22.44 29.70 -15.74
C LYS A 214 22.82 28.91 -14.50
N ILE A 215 21.81 28.50 -13.72
CA ILE A 215 22.02 27.88 -12.39
C ILE A 215 21.46 26.46 -12.29
N GLY A 216 20.78 25.96 -13.33
CA GLY A 216 20.28 24.60 -13.41
C GLY A 216 18.96 24.34 -12.65
N PRO A 217 18.27 23.24 -12.97
CA PRO A 217 16.91 22.95 -12.48
C PRO A 217 16.83 22.70 -10.97
N GLU A 218 17.91 22.22 -10.36
CA GLU A 218 17.97 21.96 -8.91
C GLU A 218 18.02 23.26 -8.12
N GLN A 219 18.92 24.17 -8.50
CA GLN A 219 19.03 25.47 -7.84
C GLN A 219 17.81 26.35 -8.10
N VAL A 220 17.22 26.29 -9.29
CA VAL A 220 15.93 26.96 -9.56
C VAL A 220 14.83 26.40 -8.66
N GLY A 221 14.80 25.08 -8.43
CA GLY A 221 13.85 24.47 -7.49
C GLY A 221 14.00 24.99 -6.07
N LEU A 222 15.24 25.10 -5.59
CA LEU A 222 15.53 25.68 -4.26
C LEU A 222 15.06 27.14 -4.18
N ASN A 223 15.40 27.96 -5.18
CA ASN A 223 15.05 29.38 -5.18
C ASN A 223 13.53 29.61 -5.27
N LEU A 224 12.82 28.82 -6.07
CA LEU A 224 11.36 28.89 -6.20
C LEU A 224 10.60 28.15 -5.08
N ARG A 225 11.33 27.46 -4.20
CA ARG A 225 10.79 26.54 -3.18
C ARG A 225 9.85 25.50 -3.79
N ARG A 226 10.28 24.90 -4.90
CA ARG A 226 9.58 23.86 -5.66
C ARG A 226 10.45 22.60 -5.71
N SER A 227 9.82 21.43 -5.81
CA SER A 227 10.57 20.19 -6.04
C SER A 227 11.20 20.21 -7.43
N LEU A 228 12.33 19.51 -7.59
CA LEU A 228 12.97 19.29 -8.89
C LEU A 228 11.99 18.72 -9.93
N SER A 229 11.11 17.80 -9.50
CA SER A 229 10.07 17.23 -10.36
C SER A 229 9.06 18.26 -10.86
N ALA A 230 8.62 19.20 -10.02
CA ALA A 230 7.71 20.26 -10.39
C ALA A 230 8.36 21.25 -11.37
N VAL A 231 9.64 21.59 -11.14
CA VAL A 231 10.42 22.43 -12.05
C VAL A 231 10.56 21.76 -13.42
N LYS A 232 10.99 20.49 -13.49
CA LYS A 232 11.10 19.74 -14.75
C LYS A 232 9.77 19.64 -15.49
N GLN A 233 8.66 19.43 -14.77
CA GLN A 233 7.32 19.41 -15.38
C GLN A 233 6.92 20.78 -15.92
N ARG A 234 7.17 21.86 -15.17
CA ARG A 234 6.87 23.22 -15.62
C ARG A 234 7.75 23.65 -16.80
N MET A 235 9.03 23.29 -16.81
CA MET A 235 9.94 23.51 -17.94
C MET A 235 9.40 22.92 -19.23
N ARG A 236 8.83 21.71 -19.19
CA ARG A 236 8.21 21.09 -20.37
C ARG A 236 7.01 21.89 -20.88
N LEU A 237 6.22 22.47 -19.98
CA LEU A 237 5.03 23.26 -20.33
C LEU A 237 5.39 24.68 -20.81
N VAL A 238 6.31 25.36 -20.14
CA VAL A 238 6.81 26.68 -20.54
C VAL A 238 7.64 26.59 -21.82
N GLY A 239 8.52 25.59 -21.91
CA GLY A 239 9.31 25.29 -23.11
C GLY A 239 8.49 24.76 -24.29
N ALA A 240 7.27 24.23 -24.08
CA ALA A 240 6.37 23.92 -25.18
C ALA A 240 5.75 25.17 -25.85
N ASN A 241 5.66 26.29 -25.09
CA ASN A 241 5.01 27.53 -25.52
C ASN A 241 5.98 28.67 -25.86
N GLN A 242 7.28 28.53 -25.60
CA GLN A 242 8.26 29.53 -26.03
C GLN A 242 8.36 29.53 -27.57
N ARG A 243 8.42 30.69 -28.23
CA ARG A 243 8.69 30.77 -29.67
C ARG A 243 10.18 30.50 -29.91
N LEU A 244 10.52 29.69 -30.91
CA LEU A 244 11.91 29.55 -31.35
C LEU A 244 12.40 30.92 -31.85
N THR A 245 13.60 31.32 -31.45
CA THR A 245 14.22 32.57 -31.91
C THR A 245 14.62 32.46 -33.38
N ARG A 246 14.98 33.59 -34.01
CA ARG A 246 15.44 33.57 -35.41
C ARG A 246 16.75 32.78 -35.55
N GLU A 247 17.62 32.89 -34.56
CA GLU A 247 18.90 32.18 -34.46
C GLU A 247 18.70 30.67 -34.38
N GLU A 248 17.76 30.23 -33.54
CA GLU A 248 17.42 28.81 -33.40
C GLU A 248 16.78 28.27 -34.69
N VAL A 249 15.97 29.07 -35.40
CA VAL A 249 15.41 28.67 -36.69
C VAL A 249 16.50 28.53 -37.75
N ARG A 250 17.44 29.47 -37.86
CA ARG A 250 18.60 29.35 -38.76
C ARG A 250 19.44 28.11 -38.45
N PHE A 251 19.69 27.86 -37.17
CA PHE A 251 20.41 26.65 -36.74
C PHE A 251 19.70 25.36 -37.19
N ILE A 252 18.36 25.31 -37.13
CA ILE A 252 17.58 24.18 -37.64
C ILE A 252 17.75 24.05 -39.15
N GLU A 253 17.64 25.14 -39.90
CA GLU A 253 17.75 25.12 -41.38
C GLU A 253 19.10 24.57 -41.84
N GLU A 254 20.18 24.93 -41.16
CA GLU A 254 21.55 24.50 -41.49
C GLU A 254 21.84 23.05 -41.08
N ASN A 255 21.30 22.59 -39.94
CA ASN A 255 21.77 21.35 -39.30
C ASN A 255 20.77 20.19 -39.35
N TYR A 256 19.48 20.46 -39.61
CA TYR A 256 18.43 19.44 -39.50
C TYR A 256 18.58 18.31 -40.51
N ILE A 257 18.92 18.63 -41.77
CA ILE A 257 19.14 17.60 -42.80
C ILE A 257 20.37 16.76 -42.47
N ILE A 258 21.46 17.38 -42.03
CA ILE A 258 22.77 16.73 -41.84
C ILE A 258 22.80 15.83 -40.59
N HIS A 259 22.21 16.32 -39.50
CA HIS A 259 22.30 15.69 -38.18
C HIS A 259 20.98 15.07 -37.70
N GLY A 260 19.85 15.43 -38.31
CA GLY A 260 18.53 14.88 -37.99
C GLY A 260 17.91 15.48 -36.72
N ALA A 261 16.64 15.13 -36.51
CA ALA A 261 15.83 15.71 -35.43
C ALA A 261 16.41 15.45 -34.03
N GLU A 262 16.97 14.26 -33.82
CA GLU A 262 17.41 13.81 -32.51
C GLU A 262 18.69 14.52 -32.03
N TRP A 263 19.58 14.89 -32.94
CA TRP A 263 20.78 15.64 -32.58
C TRP A 263 20.46 17.12 -32.34
N VAL A 264 19.69 17.72 -33.24
CA VAL A 264 19.31 19.15 -33.17
C VAL A 264 18.45 19.43 -31.93
N SER A 265 17.56 18.50 -31.56
CA SER A 265 16.71 18.65 -30.37
C SER A 265 17.52 18.78 -29.09
N ARG A 266 18.59 17.99 -28.94
CA ARG A 266 19.50 18.04 -27.79
C ARG A 266 20.31 19.33 -27.75
N LYS A 267 20.76 19.82 -28.92
CA LYS A 267 21.53 21.09 -29.01
C LYS A 267 20.68 22.30 -28.66
N LEU A 268 19.41 22.31 -29.06
CA LEU A 268 18.46 23.38 -28.76
C LEU A 268 17.69 23.18 -27.44
N ASN A 269 17.91 22.05 -26.75
CA ASN A 269 17.16 21.64 -25.56
C ASN A 269 15.62 21.70 -25.75
N VAL A 270 15.15 21.31 -26.94
CA VAL A 270 13.73 21.24 -27.31
C VAL A 270 13.31 19.79 -27.49
N SER A 271 12.02 19.49 -27.35
CA SER A 271 11.56 18.11 -27.61
C SER A 271 11.72 17.76 -29.10
N PRO A 272 12.13 16.52 -29.44
CA PRO A 272 12.22 16.05 -30.82
C PRO A 272 10.92 16.25 -31.60
N GLU A 273 9.76 16.02 -30.97
CA GLU A 273 8.44 16.13 -31.61
C GLU A 273 8.08 17.57 -31.97
N ARG A 274 8.43 18.53 -31.11
CA ARG A 274 8.23 19.96 -31.37
C ARG A 274 9.13 20.42 -32.51
N LEU A 275 10.39 19.98 -32.50
CA LEU A 275 11.34 20.24 -33.57
C LEU A 275 10.86 19.67 -34.91
N ILE A 276 10.41 18.41 -34.96
CA ILE A 276 9.86 17.77 -36.17
C ILE A 276 8.66 18.58 -36.71
N ARG A 277 7.75 19.02 -35.84
CA ARG A 277 6.62 19.87 -36.26
C ARG A 277 7.07 21.21 -36.84
N LYS A 278 8.09 21.85 -36.26
CA LYS A 278 8.66 23.08 -36.81
C LYS A 278 9.36 22.82 -38.14
N ALA A 279 10.18 21.78 -38.23
CA ALA A 279 10.93 21.41 -39.41
C ALA A 279 9.99 21.10 -40.60
N LYS A 280 8.87 20.39 -40.36
CA LYS A 280 7.82 20.19 -41.36
C LYS A 280 7.25 21.50 -41.91
N ARG A 281 7.01 22.51 -41.05
CA ARG A 281 6.56 23.84 -41.49
C ARG A 281 7.63 24.63 -42.25
N LEU A 282 8.91 24.30 -42.04
CA LEU A 282 10.04 24.84 -42.80
C LEU A 282 10.32 24.03 -44.08
N GLY A 283 9.54 22.99 -44.38
CA GLY A 283 9.69 22.16 -45.58
C GLY A 283 10.55 20.90 -45.42
N PHE A 284 11.03 20.59 -44.22
CA PHE A 284 11.77 19.36 -43.96
C PHE A 284 10.82 18.19 -43.63
N HIS A 285 10.82 17.17 -44.49
CA HIS A 285 9.89 16.03 -44.38
C HIS A 285 10.53 14.77 -43.77
N SER A 286 11.86 14.64 -43.86
CA SER A 286 12.60 13.53 -43.26
C SER A 286 12.83 13.76 -41.77
N VAL A 287 12.49 12.77 -40.93
CA VAL A 287 12.81 12.78 -39.49
C VAL A 287 14.26 12.33 -39.25
N SER A 288 14.79 11.50 -40.15
CA SER A 288 16.15 10.98 -40.10
C SER A 288 17.13 11.94 -40.77
N ARG A 289 18.38 11.90 -40.31
CA ARG A 289 19.49 12.60 -40.96
C ARG A 289 19.81 12.01 -42.34
N GLN A 290 20.36 12.83 -43.23
CA GLN A 290 20.91 12.42 -44.51
C GLN A 290 22.30 11.80 -44.31
N LEU A 291 22.45 10.55 -44.76
CA LEU A 291 23.73 9.85 -44.71
C LEU A 291 24.71 10.47 -45.71
N GLN A 292 25.94 10.70 -45.24
CA GLN A 292 27.06 11.23 -46.00
C GLN A 292 27.92 10.08 -46.53
N ASP A 293 28.88 10.36 -47.41
CA ASP A 293 29.74 9.33 -48.02
C ASP A 293 30.50 8.49 -46.99
N ARG A 294 31.00 9.13 -45.92
CA ARG A 294 31.60 8.43 -44.76
C ARG A 294 30.65 7.41 -44.10
N ASP A 295 29.36 7.71 -44.11
CA ASP A 295 28.35 6.83 -43.52
C ASP A 295 28.07 5.66 -44.45
N LEU A 296 28.09 5.88 -45.76
CA LEU A 296 27.96 4.82 -46.76
C LEU A 296 29.15 3.87 -46.73
N GLN A 297 30.36 4.39 -46.57
CA GLN A 297 31.57 3.58 -46.35
C GLN A 297 31.47 2.77 -45.05
N PHE A 298 31.03 3.40 -43.96
CA PHE A 298 30.82 2.69 -42.70
C PHE A 298 29.79 1.55 -42.85
N ILE A 299 28.73 1.78 -43.62
CA ILE A 299 27.72 0.74 -43.94
C ILE A 299 28.34 -0.36 -44.79
N SER A 300 29.13 -0.05 -45.83
CA SER A 300 29.70 -1.09 -46.70
C SER A 300 30.61 -2.05 -45.94
N GLU A 301 31.38 -1.54 -44.98
CA GLU A 301 32.31 -2.32 -44.17
C GLU A 301 31.61 -3.18 -43.09
N ASN A 302 30.48 -2.72 -42.54
CA ASN A 302 29.93 -3.28 -41.29
C ASN A 302 28.53 -3.90 -41.43
N TYR A 303 27.78 -3.59 -42.50
CA TYR A 303 26.36 -3.95 -42.60
C TYR A 303 26.13 -5.46 -42.73
N SER A 304 26.95 -6.18 -43.49
CA SER A 304 26.86 -7.64 -43.67
C SER A 304 27.09 -8.42 -42.37
N THR A 305 27.86 -7.86 -41.44
CA THR A 305 28.23 -8.51 -40.17
C THR A 305 27.24 -8.19 -39.06
N TYR A 306 26.97 -6.91 -38.83
CA TYR A 306 26.21 -6.46 -37.65
C TYR A 306 24.74 -6.15 -37.94
N GLY A 307 24.39 -5.97 -39.21
CA GLY A 307 23.02 -5.76 -39.66
C GLY A 307 22.41 -4.40 -39.34
N PRO A 308 21.15 -4.17 -39.78
CA PRO A 308 20.57 -2.84 -39.89
C PRO A 308 20.27 -2.14 -38.55
N HIS A 309 20.06 -2.89 -37.47
CA HIS A 309 19.75 -2.28 -36.16
C HIS A 309 21.00 -1.67 -35.53
N TRP A 310 22.10 -2.42 -35.54
CA TRP A 310 23.39 -2.01 -35.01
C TRP A 310 23.92 -0.77 -35.77
N ILE A 311 23.82 -0.79 -37.10
CA ILE A 311 24.20 0.33 -37.96
C ILE A 311 23.37 1.58 -37.66
N ALA A 312 22.05 1.45 -37.56
CA ALA A 312 21.15 2.57 -37.32
C ALA A 312 21.44 3.28 -35.99
N GLU A 313 21.77 2.52 -34.95
CA GLU A 313 22.18 3.04 -33.64
C GLU A 313 23.45 3.88 -33.73
N ARG A 314 24.52 3.37 -34.37
CA ARG A 314 25.80 4.10 -34.49
C ARG A 314 25.69 5.34 -35.35
N LEU A 315 24.89 5.28 -36.42
CA LEU A 315 24.71 6.41 -37.34
C LEU A 315 23.63 7.39 -36.88
N SER A 316 22.96 7.13 -35.75
CA SER A 316 21.83 7.92 -35.24
C SER A 316 20.76 8.16 -36.32
N CYS A 317 20.48 7.13 -37.12
CA CYS A 317 19.48 7.16 -38.18
C CYS A 317 18.41 6.11 -37.94
N THR A 318 17.34 6.13 -38.74
CA THR A 318 16.33 5.07 -38.60
C THR A 318 16.83 3.77 -39.22
N LYS A 319 16.36 2.64 -38.67
CA LYS A 319 16.62 1.30 -39.24
C LYS A 319 16.27 1.23 -40.73
N GLN A 320 15.19 1.90 -41.14
CA GLN A 320 14.74 1.92 -42.52
C GLN A 320 15.73 2.68 -43.42
N THR A 321 16.21 3.84 -42.97
CA THR A 321 17.25 4.61 -43.67
C THR A 321 18.53 3.80 -43.86
N ALA A 322 18.95 3.04 -42.85
CA ALA A 322 20.11 2.15 -42.96
C ALA A 322 19.89 1.01 -43.98
N ILE A 323 18.67 0.44 -44.06
CA ILE A 323 18.33 -0.59 -45.04
C ILE A 323 18.32 -0.04 -46.46
N GLU A 324 17.71 1.13 -46.67
CA GLU A 324 17.66 1.78 -47.99
C GLU A 324 19.05 2.17 -48.48
N ALA A 325 19.89 2.70 -47.59
CA ALA A 325 21.28 3.00 -47.90
C ALA A 325 22.08 1.74 -48.29
N ALA A 326 21.97 0.66 -47.52
CA ALA A 326 22.61 -0.61 -47.82
C ALA A 326 22.15 -1.18 -49.17
N LYS A 327 20.85 -1.13 -49.46
CA LYS A 327 20.29 -1.53 -50.76
C LYS A 327 20.86 -0.71 -51.91
N LYS A 328 21.00 0.61 -51.73
CA LYS A 328 21.57 1.53 -52.73
C LYS A 328 23.03 1.20 -53.06
N ILE A 329 23.82 0.82 -52.06
CA ILE A 329 25.23 0.43 -52.23
C ILE A 329 25.43 -1.07 -52.52
N GLY A 330 24.35 -1.83 -52.69
CA GLY A 330 24.40 -3.26 -53.04
C GLY A 330 24.84 -4.20 -51.90
N VAL A 331 24.81 -3.74 -50.65
CA VAL A 331 25.21 -4.56 -49.49
C VAL A 331 23.98 -5.15 -48.84
N SER A 332 24.04 -6.46 -48.55
CA SER A 332 22.94 -7.19 -47.96
C SER A 332 23.34 -7.78 -46.61
N TYR A 333 22.36 -7.84 -45.71
CA TYR A 333 22.50 -8.54 -44.44
C TYR A 333 21.55 -9.72 -44.44
N THR A 334 22.08 -10.92 -44.60
CA THR A 334 21.34 -12.14 -44.35
C THR A 334 21.45 -12.49 -42.89
N ARG A 335 20.32 -12.53 -42.18
CA ARG A 335 20.28 -13.15 -40.85
C ARG A 335 20.80 -14.56 -40.99
N ALA A 336 21.90 -14.88 -40.31
CA ALA A 336 22.43 -16.23 -40.28
C ALA A 336 21.30 -17.18 -39.85
N ARG A 337 21.02 -18.17 -40.71
CA ARG A 337 20.08 -19.23 -40.38
C ARG A 337 20.68 -20.04 -39.23
N TRP A 338 19.84 -20.49 -38.31
CA TRP A 338 20.23 -21.48 -37.32
C TRP A 338 20.70 -22.73 -38.05
N THR A 339 21.95 -23.11 -37.84
CA THR A 339 22.50 -24.36 -38.36
C THR A 339 22.22 -25.51 -37.39
N PRO A 340 22.29 -26.78 -37.82
CA PRO A 340 22.21 -27.92 -36.91
C PRO A 340 23.25 -27.86 -35.79
N GLU A 341 24.44 -27.33 -36.07
CA GLU A 341 25.52 -27.13 -35.10
C GLU A 341 25.16 -26.04 -34.09
N ASP A 342 24.58 -24.92 -34.54
CA ASP A 342 24.06 -23.87 -33.65
C ASP A 342 22.97 -24.43 -32.72
N ASP A 343 22.07 -25.25 -33.25
CA ASP A 343 20.96 -25.86 -32.50
C ASP A 343 21.49 -26.84 -31.45
N GLN A 344 22.44 -27.69 -31.82
CA GLN A 344 23.09 -28.64 -30.91
C GLN A 344 23.87 -27.90 -29.82
N PHE A 345 24.69 -26.92 -30.20
CA PHE A 345 25.43 -26.08 -29.25
C PHE A 345 24.49 -25.36 -28.28
N LEU A 346 23.38 -24.81 -28.79
CA LEU A 346 22.37 -24.14 -27.98
C LEU A 346 21.75 -25.10 -26.97
N LEU A 347 21.32 -26.30 -27.38
CA LEU A 347 20.73 -27.31 -26.49
C LEU A 347 21.71 -27.74 -25.39
N ASP A 348 22.98 -27.97 -25.74
CA ASP A 348 24.00 -28.45 -24.83
C ASP A 348 24.43 -27.41 -23.78
N ASN A 349 24.30 -26.12 -24.10
CA ASN A 349 24.81 -25.02 -23.28
C ASN A 349 23.71 -24.12 -22.68
N TYR A 350 22.43 -24.29 -23.05
CA TYR A 350 21.34 -23.39 -22.63
C TYR A 350 21.22 -23.21 -21.12
N ARG A 351 21.46 -24.27 -20.34
CA ARG A 351 21.42 -24.24 -18.87
C ARG A 351 22.79 -24.02 -18.22
N LYS A 352 23.87 -24.04 -19.01
CA LYS A 352 25.26 -23.99 -18.52
C LYS A 352 25.84 -22.58 -18.59
N ARG A 353 25.33 -21.71 -19.46
CA ARG A 353 25.85 -20.36 -19.68
C ARG A 353 24.74 -19.29 -19.62
N PRO A 354 25.06 -18.04 -19.24
CA PRO A 354 24.13 -16.91 -19.33
C PRO A 354 23.65 -16.66 -20.77
N ILE A 355 22.40 -16.20 -20.92
CA ILE A 355 21.78 -15.93 -22.24
C ILE A 355 22.57 -14.91 -23.07
N ILE A 356 23.15 -13.91 -22.41
CA ILE A 356 23.94 -12.87 -23.08
C ILE A 356 25.19 -13.47 -23.71
N GLU A 357 25.89 -14.34 -22.97
CA GLU A 357 27.10 -15.02 -23.45
C GLU A 357 26.78 -15.99 -24.60
N LEU A 358 25.67 -16.74 -24.51
CA LEU A 358 25.20 -17.59 -25.62
C LEU A 358 24.83 -16.76 -26.86
N ALA A 359 24.27 -15.58 -26.66
CA ALA A 359 23.92 -14.67 -27.75
C ALA A 359 25.17 -14.14 -28.48
N GLU A 360 26.23 -13.84 -27.73
CA GLU A 360 27.52 -13.43 -28.29
C GLU A 360 28.18 -14.58 -29.05
N LEU A 361 28.29 -15.77 -28.44
CA LEU A 361 28.95 -16.95 -29.04
C LEU A 361 28.26 -17.44 -30.32
N LEU A 362 26.93 -17.38 -30.37
CA LEU A 362 26.15 -17.78 -31.54
C LEU A 362 25.94 -16.62 -32.54
N PHE A 363 26.45 -15.42 -32.25
CA PHE A 363 26.20 -14.21 -33.02
C PHE A 363 24.69 -14.00 -33.27
N ARG A 364 23.89 -14.07 -32.21
CA ARG A 364 22.43 -13.90 -32.21
C ARG A 364 22.04 -12.79 -31.25
N THR A 365 20.79 -12.32 -31.36
CA THR A 365 20.25 -11.40 -30.35
C THR A 365 19.90 -12.17 -29.08
N TYR A 366 20.02 -11.54 -27.91
CA TYR A 366 19.69 -12.17 -26.62
C TYR A 366 18.24 -12.72 -26.57
N LYS A 367 17.31 -12.12 -27.32
CA LYS A 367 15.91 -12.59 -27.45
C LYS A 367 15.78 -13.83 -28.34
N ALA A 368 16.66 -14.02 -29.32
CA ALA A 368 16.61 -15.14 -30.25
C ALA A 368 16.96 -16.47 -29.56
N ILE A 369 17.84 -16.45 -28.56
CA ILE A 369 18.29 -17.62 -27.78
C ILE A 369 17.12 -18.37 -27.12
N PRO A 370 16.33 -17.77 -26.19
CA PRO A 370 15.20 -18.47 -25.56
C PRO A 370 14.10 -18.84 -26.55
N THR A 371 13.90 -18.02 -27.59
CA THR A 371 12.89 -18.27 -28.63
C THR A 371 13.24 -19.50 -29.46
N ARG A 372 14.53 -19.69 -29.81
CA ARG A 372 14.98 -20.85 -30.58
C ARG A 372 14.97 -22.11 -29.72
N HIS A 373 15.50 -22.06 -28.50
CA HIS A 373 15.51 -23.19 -27.59
C HIS A 373 14.09 -23.75 -27.38
N LYS A 374 13.11 -22.88 -27.11
CA LYS A 374 11.70 -23.29 -26.99
C LYS A 374 11.20 -24.03 -28.25
N LYS A 375 11.51 -23.54 -29.44
CA LYS A 375 11.12 -24.20 -30.71
C LYS A 375 11.77 -25.56 -30.89
N LEU A 376 13.00 -25.75 -30.42
CA LEU A 376 13.70 -27.03 -30.50
C LEU A 376 13.11 -28.04 -29.51
N THR A 377 12.79 -27.61 -28.29
CA THR A 377 12.16 -28.47 -27.28
C THR A 377 10.72 -28.84 -27.65
N ASP A 378 9.93 -27.91 -28.19
CA ASP A 378 8.55 -28.16 -28.60
C ASP A 378 8.47 -29.13 -29.81
N LYS A 379 9.54 -29.22 -30.61
CA LYS A 379 9.67 -30.17 -31.74
C LYS A 379 10.12 -31.57 -31.33
N GLN A 380 10.65 -31.76 -30.13
CA GLN A 380 11.04 -33.08 -29.62
C GLN A 380 9.90 -33.78 -28.86
N ILE A 381 8.83 -33.05 -28.56
CA ILE A 381 7.67 -33.53 -27.77
C ILE A 381 6.49 -33.95 -28.69
N ASN A 382 6.55 -33.59 -29.98
CA ASN A 382 5.67 -34.08 -31.04
C ASN A 382 6.47 -34.96 -31.99
#